data_AF-A0A7J7UCU5-F1
#
_entry.id   AF-A0A7J7UCU5-F1
#
_cell.length_a   1.000
_cell.length_b   1.000
_cell.length_c   1.000
_cell.angle_alpha   90.00
_cell.angle_beta   90.00
_cell.angle_gamma   90.00
#
_symmetry.space_group_name_H-M   'P 1'
#
loop_
_entity.id
_entity.type
_entity.pdbx_description
1 polymer ?
#
loop_
_entity_poly.entity_id
_entity_poly.type
_entity_poly.pdbx_seq_one_letter_code
_entity_poly.pdbx_strand_id
1 'polypeptide(L)'
;MIFVNGFVHCDPHPGSVLVRKGPDTAEAEIVLLDHELYQALTEEFRLDHCHLWQSLIWTDTEKVKKYCQHLGAGDFHPLLACMLMARSWNLVNRGISQAPVTATEKLRSATTRPPASPRSASSSPKCHARCCSSSRPMT
;
A
#
# COMPACT_ATOMS: atom_id res chain seq x y z
N MET A 1 -0.38 0.46 10.80
CA MET A 1 -1.76 0.66 10.30
C MET A 1 -2.56 -0.65 10.34
N ILE A 2 -2.38 -1.57 9.39
CA ILE A 2 -3.24 -2.77 9.27
C ILE A 2 -3.06 -3.75 10.44
N PHE A 3 -1.85 -4.26 10.67
CA PHE A 3 -1.61 -5.34 11.63
C PHE A 3 -1.69 -4.94 13.10
N VAL A 4 -1.61 -3.65 13.44
CA VAL A 4 -1.58 -3.18 14.84
C VAL A 4 -2.85 -2.43 15.19
N ASN A 5 -3.25 -1.47 14.36
CA ASN A 5 -4.36 -0.57 14.66
C ASN A 5 -5.67 -0.97 13.99
N GLY A 6 -5.64 -1.85 12.97
CA GLY A 6 -6.84 -2.22 12.22
C GLY A 6 -7.47 -1.06 11.45
N PHE A 7 -6.73 0.02 11.16
CA PHE A 7 -7.23 1.19 10.44
C PHE A 7 -6.44 1.39 9.14
N VAL A 8 -7.15 1.41 8.01
CA VAL A 8 -6.56 1.27 6.67
C VAL A 8 -7.09 2.35 5.74
N HIS A 9 -6.23 3.05 5.00
CA HIS A 9 -6.62 4.09 4.01
C HIS A 9 -7.25 3.50 2.73
N CYS A 10 -7.01 2.22 2.46
CA CYS A 10 -7.51 1.43 1.32
C CYS A 10 -7.11 1.90 -0.10
N ASP A 11 -6.71 3.14 -0.31
CA ASP A 11 -6.21 3.65 -1.60
C ASP A 11 -5.11 4.74 -1.45
N PRO A 12 -3.93 4.41 -0.90
CA PRO A 12 -2.85 5.37 -0.82
C PRO A 12 -2.27 5.65 -2.21
N HIS A 13 -2.45 6.87 -2.73
CA HIS A 13 -1.88 7.31 -4.00
C HIS A 13 -0.77 8.36 -3.78
N PRO A 14 0.25 8.46 -4.67
CA PRO A 14 1.33 9.43 -4.48
C PRO A 14 0.88 10.90 -4.39
N GLY A 15 -0.30 11.22 -4.92
CA GLY A 15 -0.90 12.55 -4.83
C GLY A 15 -1.56 12.86 -3.49
N SER A 16 -1.85 11.86 -2.65
CA SER A 16 -2.40 12.07 -1.31
C SER A 16 -1.33 12.29 -0.25
N VAL A 17 -0.05 12.25 -0.63
CA VAL A 17 1.08 12.38 0.30
C VAL A 17 1.90 13.62 -0.04
N LEU A 18 1.96 14.56 0.90
CA LEU A 18 2.81 15.74 0.81
C LEU A 18 3.98 15.61 1.79
N VAL A 19 5.20 15.75 1.29
CA VAL A 19 6.39 15.90 2.13
C VAL A 19 6.69 17.37 2.30
N ARG A 20 6.75 17.85 3.54
CA ARG A 20 7.11 19.24 3.86
C ARG A 20 8.18 19.29 4.94
N LYS A 21 8.83 20.44 5.09
CA LYS A 21 9.72 20.69 6.22
C LYS A 21 8.87 21.15 7.41
N GLY A 22 9.08 20.54 8.56
CA GLY A 22 8.41 20.91 9.81
C GLY A 22 8.75 22.35 10.18
N PRO A 23 7.75 23.16 10.58
CA PRO A 23 7.94 24.58 10.85
C PRO A 23 8.90 24.82 12.02
N ASP A 24 8.91 23.93 13.01
CA ASP A 24 9.64 24.11 14.27
C ASP A 24 10.94 23.29 14.35
N THR A 25 10.93 22.05 13.85
CA THR A 25 12.05 21.10 14.04
C THR A 25 12.99 21.03 12.84
N ALA A 26 12.65 21.69 11.72
CA ALA A 26 13.35 21.57 10.45
C ALA A 26 13.43 20.13 9.87
N GLU A 27 12.70 19.17 10.46
CA GLU A 27 12.64 17.77 10.02
C GLU A 27 11.66 17.57 8.86
N ALA A 28 11.74 16.42 8.19
CA ALA A 28 10.79 16.07 7.14
C ALA A 28 9.48 15.54 7.76
N GLU A 29 8.36 16.17 7.44
CA GLU A 29 7.01 15.74 7.80
C GLU A 29 6.30 15.13 6.59
N ILE A 30 5.55 14.05 6.84
CA ILE A 30 4.65 13.44 5.86
C ILE A 30 3.22 13.85 6.23
N VAL A 31 2.55 14.57 5.34
CA VAL A 31 1.16 15.00 5.47
C VAL A 31 0.30 14.16 4.53
N LEU A 32 -0.69 13.48 5.08
CA LEU A 32 -1.73 12.78 4.31
C LEU A 32 -2.87 13.77 4.02
N LEU A 33 -3.25 13.90 2.76
CA LEU A 33 -4.24 14.88 2.29
C LEU A 33 -5.61 14.25 2.04
N ASP A 34 -5.64 13.00 1.59
CA ASP A 34 -6.86 12.28 1.26
C ASP A 34 -7.29 11.42 2.45
N HIS A 35 -8.59 11.48 2.77
CA HIS A 35 -9.19 10.67 3.82
C HIS A 35 -10.52 10.01 3.46
N GLU A 36 -10.80 9.83 2.17
CA GLU A 36 -12.13 9.40 1.72
C GLU A 36 -12.37 7.88 1.82
N LEU A 37 -11.32 7.05 1.84
CA LEU A 37 -11.44 5.59 1.73
C LEU A 37 -10.98 4.80 2.97
N TYR A 38 -11.01 5.43 4.15
CA TYR A 38 -10.61 4.73 5.37
C TYR A 38 -11.60 3.64 5.80
N GLN A 39 -11.06 2.46 6.12
CA GLN A 39 -11.81 1.35 6.69
C GLN A 39 -11.24 0.94 8.05
N ALA A 40 -12.13 0.80 9.03
CA ALA A 40 -11.83 0.13 10.29
C ALA A 40 -12.11 -1.37 10.13
N LEU A 41 -11.13 -2.20 10.45
CA LEU A 41 -11.21 -3.65 10.46
C LEU A 41 -11.69 -4.11 11.84
N THR A 42 -12.51 -5.17 11.86
CA THR A 42 -12.80 -5.86 13.11
C THR A 42 -11.54 -6.54 13.64
N GLU A 43 -11.48 -6.73 14.96
CA GLU A 43 -10.35 -7.39 15.60
C GLU A 43 -10.13 -8.82 15.07
N GLU A 44 -11.23 -9.56 14.87
CA GLU A 44 -11.22 -10.90 14.27
C GLU A 44 -10.63 -10.87 12.85
N PHE A 45 -11.12 -9.99 11.98
CA PHE A 45 -10.60 -9.86 10.62
C PHE A 45 -9.12 -9.48 10.60
N ARG A 46 -8.70 -8.58 11.49
CA ARG A 46 -7.30 -8.16 11.63
C ARG A 46 -6.41 -9.35 12.01
N LEU A 47 -6.82 -10.15 12.99
CA LEU A 47 -6.07 -11.32 13.46
C LEU A 47 -6.02 -12.43 12.40
N ASP A 48 -7.13 -12.70 11.71
CA ASP A 48 -7.17 -13.68 10.61
C ASP A 48 -6.26 -13.24 9.45
N HIS A 49 -6.25 -11.96 9.12
CA HIS A 49 -5.31 -11.41 8.14
C HIS A 49 -3.84 -11.56 8.60
N CYS A 50 -3.52 -11.28 9.87
CA CYS A 50 -2.17 -11.52 10.43
C CYS A 50 -1.76 -12.99 10.30
N HIS A 51 -2.64 -13.92 10.70
CA HIS A 51 -2.37 -15.34 10.63
C HIS A 51 -2.26 -15.84 9.19
N LEU A 52 -3.02 -15.27 8.24
CA LEU A 52 -2.87 -15.57 6.82
C LEU A 52 -1.45 -15.21 6.34
N TRP A 53 -0.98 -13.99 6.62
CA TRP A 53 0.37 -13.56 6.22
C TRP A 53 1.46 -14.44 6.83
N GLN A 54 1.34 -14.77 8.11
CA GLN A 54 2.22 -15.71 8.79
C GLN A 54 2.24 -17.09 8.11
N SER A 55 1.06 -17.62 7.77
CA SER A 55 0.92 -18.92 7.11
C SER A 55 1.52 -18.92 5.70
N LEU A 56 1.38 -17.82 4.95
CA LEU A 56 2.01 -17.63 3.64
C LEU A 56 3.54 -17.60 3.75
N ILE A 57 4.10 -16.93 4.76
CA ILE A 57 5.55 -16.89 5.00
C ILE A 57 6.09 -18.27 5.37
N TRP A 58 5.39 -19.00 6.24
CA TRP A 58 5.79 -20.34 6.69
C TRP A 58 5.37 -21.47 5.76
N THR A 59 4.70 -21.16 4.64
CA THR A 59 4.26 -22.18 3.66
C THR A 59 3.29 -23.21 4.27
N ASP A 60 2.44 -22.78 5.21
CA ASP A 60 1.43 -23.63 5.85
C ASP A 60 0.12 -23.58 5.05
N THR A 61 -0.02 -24.49 4.09
CA THR A 61 -1.14 -24.50 3.13
C THR A 61 -2.50 -24.72 3.80
N GLU A 62 -2.55 -25.51 4.86
CA GLU A 62 -3.79 -25.77 5.61
C GLU A 62 -4.26 -24.52 6.33
N LYS A 63 -3.34 -23.79 6.99
CA LYS A 63 -3.69 -22.51 7.60
C LYS A 63 -4.00 -21.42 6.58
N VAL A 64 -3.30 -21.39 5.43
CA VAL A 64 -3.66 -20.48 4.32
C VAL A 64 -5.10 -20.71 3.90
N LYS A 65 -5.50 -21.96 3.66
CA LYS A 65 -6.89 -22.29 3.32
C LYS A 65 -7.87 -21.84 4.40
N LYS A 66 -7.59 -22.17 5.67
CA LYS A 66 -8.43 -21.78 6.82
C LYS A 66 -8.65 -20.27 6.89
N TYR A 67 -7.57 -19.48 6.91
CA TYR A 67 -7.70 -18.03 7.08
C TYR A 67 -8.22 -17.34 5.81
N CYS A 68 -7.95 -17.86 4.62
CA CYS A 68 -8.63 -17.39 3.40
C CYS A 68 -10.14 -17.64 3.45
N GLN A 69 -10.60 -18.77 4.00
CA GLN A 69 -12.03 -19.02 4.19
C GLN A 69 -12.66 -18.02 5.16
N HIS A 70 -12.01 -17.74 6.29
CA HIS A 70 -12.49 -16.73 7.25
C HIS A 70 -12.57 -15.34 6.64
N LEU A 71 -11.64 -14.98 5.77
CA LEU A 71 -11.62 -13.71 5.04
C LEU A 71 -12.59 -13.66 3.84
N GLY A 72 -13.42 -14.69 3.65
CA GLY A 72 -14.44 -14.75 2.61
C GLY A 72 -13.95 -15.18 1.23
N ALA A 73 -12.69 -15.61 1.08
CA ALA A 73 -12.15 -16.10 -0.19
C ALA A 73 -12.52 -17.56 -0.48
N GLY A 74 -12.95 -18.33 0.52
CA GLY A 74 -13.44 -19.69 0.32
C GLY A 74 -12.44 -20.61 -0.40
N ASP A 75 -12.91 -21.29 -1.44
CA ASP A 75 -12.09 -22.17 -2.28
C ASP A 75 -11.14 -21.41 -3.22
N PHE A 76 -11.28 -20.08 -3.33
CA PHE A 76 -10.37 -19.22 -4.09
C PHE A 76 -9.08 -18.86 -3.34
N HIS A 77 -8.78 -19.53 -2.22
CA HIS A 77 -7.53 -19.36 -1.48
C HIS A 77 -6.25 -19.42 -2.35
N PRO A 78 -6.12 -20.26 -3.40
CA PRO A 78 -4.91 -20.25 -4.24
C PRO A 78 -4.79 -18.96 -5.04
N LEU A 79 -5.92 -18.43 -5.51
CA LEU A 79 -5.97 -17.20 -6.29
C LEU A 79 -5.64 -16.00 -5.41
N LEU A 80 -6.27 -15.90 -4.24
CA LEU A 80 -5.98 -14.84 -3.28
C LEU A 80 -4.52 -14.87 -2.84
N ALA A 81 -3.97 -16.05 -2.56
CA ALA A 81 -2.55 -16.21 -2.21
C ALA A 81 -1.62 -15.77 -3.36
N CYS A 82 -1.95 -16.11 -4.61
CA CYS A 82 -1.18 -15.64 -5.77
C CYS A 82 -1.23 -14.12 -5.93
N MET A 83 -2.39 -13.49 -5.70
CA MET A 83 -2.55 -12.04 -5.75
C MET A 83 -1.73 -11.34 -4.66
N LEU A 84 -1.80 -11.82 -3.42
CA LEU A 84 -1.07 -11.24 -2.28
C LEU A 84 0.45 -11.39 -2.43
N MET A 85 0.91 -12.54 -2.90
CA MET A 85 2.34 -12.83 -3.00
C MET A 85 2.94 -12.40 -4.33
N ALA A 86 2.11 -12.05 -5.33
CA ALA A 86 2.51 -11.81 -6.71
C ALA A 86 3.39 -12.94 -7.30
N ARG A 87 3.18 -14.19 -6.84
CA ARG A 87 3.89 -15.40 -7.30
C ARG A 87 2.88 -16.47 -7.72
N SER A 88 3.35 -17.44 -8.51
CA SER A 88 2.54 -18.61 -8.88
C SER A 88 2.25 -19.50 -7.67
N TRP A 89 1.10 -20.18 -7.68
CA TRP A 89 0.68 -21.10 -6.62
C TRP A 89 1.72 -22.17 -6.29
N ASN A 90 2.37 -22.72 -7.32
CA ASN A 90 3.44 -23.72 -7.15
C ASN A 90 4.61 -23.19 -6.30
N LEU A 91 4.92 -21.90 -6.41
CA LEU A 91 5.98 -21.26 -5.62
C LEU A 91 5.48 -20.87 -4.23
N VAL A 92 4.23 -20.44 -4.10
CA VAL A 92 3.61 -20.21 -2.79
C VAL A 92 3.61 -21.49 -1.97
N ASN A 93 3.27 -22.64 -2.58
CA ASN A 93 3.23 -23.94 -1.90
C ASN A 93 4.58 -24.57 -1.59
N ARG A 94 5.63 -24.22 -2.34
CA ARG A 94 6.99 -24.70 -2.09
C ARG A 94 7.77 -23.78 -1.17
N GLY A 95 7.29 -22.55 -0.98
CA GLY A 95 7.95 -21.50 -0.24
C GLY A 95 8.58 -20.46 -1.16
N ILE A 96 8.23 -19.20 -0.94
CA ILE A 96 8.64 -18.05 -1.77
C ILE A 96 10.16 -17.84 -1.83
N SER A 97 10.89 -18.28 -0.81
CA SER A 97 12.35 -18.13 -0.71
C SER A 97 13.12 -19.18 -1.51
N GLN A 98 12.46 -20.25 -1.97
CA GLN A 98 13.13 -21.40 -2.61
C GLN A 98 13.48 -21.14 -4.09
N ALA A 99 12.92 -20.10 -4.72
CA ALA A 99 13.20 -19.79 -6.11
C ALA A 99 13.40 -18.28 -6.33
N PRO A 100 14.45 -17.86 -7.06
CA PRO A 100 14.64 -16.45 -7.40
C PRO A 100 13.47 -15.92 -8.24
N VAL A 101 13.23 -14.62 -8.15
CA VAL A 101 12.24 -13.94 -9.01
C VAL A 101 12.74 -13.99 -10.45
N THR A 102 11.94 -14.57 -11.33
CA THR A 102 12.29 -14.75 -12.75
C THR A 102 12.26 -13.41 -13.48
N ALA A 103 13.08 -13.25 -14.54
CA ALA A 103 13.09 -12.02 -15.36
C ALA A 103 11.69 -11.64 -15.90
N THR A 104 10.90 -12.63 -16.29
CA THR A 104 9.51 -12.47 -16.73
C THR A 104 8.59 -11.94 -15.63
N GLU A 105 8.77 -12.40 -14.38
CA GLU A 105 8.01 -11.90 -13.23
C GLU A 105 8.35 -10.43 -12.96
N LYS A 106 9.64 -10.06 -13.00
CA LYS A 106 10.08 -8.66 -12.86
C LYS A 106 9.52 -7.74 -13.95
N LEU A 107 9.52 -8.20 -15.21
CA LEU A 107 9.00 -7.40 -16.32
C LEU A 107 7.50 -7.13 -16.16
N ARG A 108 6.71 -8.14 -15.76
CA ARG A 108 5.26 -8.00 -15.53
C ARG A 108 4.96 -7.01 -14.41
N SER A 109 5.75 -6.98 -13.35
CA SER A 109 5.60 -6.01 -12.26
C SER A 109 6.00 -4.58 -12.65
N ALA A 110 6.89 -4.41 -13.63
CA ALA A 110 7.43 -3.10 -14.03
C ALA A 110 6.62 -2.37 -15.12
N THR A 111 5.75 -3.09 -15.84
CA THR A 111 5.09 -2.57 -17.07
C THR A 111 3.95 -1.56 -16.78
N THR A 112 3.58 -1.33 -15.52
CA THR A 112 2.53 -0.34 -15.17
C THR A 112 3.02 1.11 -15.08
N ARG A 113 4.33 1.39 -15.21
CA ARG A 113 4.83 2.77 -15.29
C ARG A 113 4.97 3.23 -16.73
N PRO A 114 4.25 4.26 -17.20
CA PRO A 114 4.66 4.97 -18.39
C PRO A 114 6.07 5.56 -18.15
N PRO A 115 6.95 5.60 -19.17
CA PRO A 115 8.24 6.26 -19.04
C PRO A 115 8.01 7.72 -18.65
N ALA A 116 8.65 8.15 -17.55
CA ALA A 116 8.61 9.55 -17.15
C ALA A 116 9.14 10.38 -18.32
N SER A 117 8.30 11.26 -18.87
CA SER A 117 8.74 12.22 -19.88
C SER A 117 9.93 13.01 -19.32
N PRO A 118 11.02 13.18 -20.08
CA PRO A 118 12.12 14.02 -19.63
C PRO A 118 11.57 15.43 -19.42
N ARG A 119 11.52 15.88 -18.16
CA ARG A 119 11.20 17.28 -17.86
C ARG A 119 12.32 18.12 -18.47
N SER A 120 12.03 18.77 -19.58
CA SER A 120 12.88 19.84 -20.10
C SER A 120 13.01 20.90 -19.01
N ALA A 121 14.23 21.15 -18.56
CA ALA A 121 14.55 22.33 -17.77
C ALA A 121 14.28 23.58 -18.65
N SER A 122 13.05 24.05 -18.65
CA SER A 122 12.70 25.35 -19.20
C SER A 122 12.50 26.31 -18.02
N SER A 123 13.42 27.27 -17.96
CA SER A 123 13.34 28.46 -17.13
C SER A 123 12.09 29.25 -17.50
N SER A 124 11.19 29.50 -16.55
CA SER A 124 10.11 30.48 -16.67
C SER A 124 9.54 30.86 -15.29
N PRO A 125 8.94 32.05 -15.15
CA PRO A 125 9.26 33.01 -14.10
C PRO A 125 8.40 32.90 -12.83
N LYS A 126 8.91 33.53 -11.76
CA LYS A 126 8.29 33.70 -10.43
C LYS A 126 6.78 33.98 -10.53
N CYS A 127 5.96 32.97 -10.22
CA CYS A 127 4.57 33.21 -9.82
C CYS A 127 4.54 33.78 -8.41
N HIS A 128 4.29 35.08 -8.29
CA HIS A 128 3.91 35.72 -7.03
C HIS A 128 2.55 35.17 -6.59
N ALA A 129 2.53 34.27 -5.61
CA ALA A 129 1.32 33.97 -4.86
C ALA A 129 1.01 35.19 -3.98
N ARG A 130 0.03 36.01 -4.39
CA ARG A 130 -0.61 36.99 -3.51
C ARG A 130 -1.37 36.23 -2.43
N CYS A 131 -0.84 36.30 -1.22
CA CYS A 131 -1.49 35.89 0.01
C CYS A 131 -2.76 36.75 0.20
N CYS A 132 -3.95 36.15 0.08
CA CYS A 132 -5.19 36.76 0.53
C CYS A 132 -5.24 36.69 2.05
N SER A 133 -4.80 37.76 2.71
CA SER A 133 -5.12 38.05 4.10
C SER A 133 -6.59 38.48 4.20
N SER A 134 -7.45 37.63 4.75
CA SER A 134 -8.72 38.08 5.32
C SER A 134 -8.89 37.46 6.71
N SER A 135 -8.44 38.22 7.70
CA SER A 135 -8.87 38.14 9.09
C SER A 135 -10.39 38.29 9.19
N ARG A 136 -11.06 37.36 9.86
CA ARG A 136 -12.33 37.63 10.54
C ARG A 136 -12.28 37.01 11.95
N PRO A 137 -12.57 37.79 13.01
CA PRO A 137 -12.78 37.24 14.34
C PRO A 137 -14.22 36.73 14.47
N MET A 138 -14.43 35.63 15.18
CA MET A 138 -15.76 35.26 15.70
C MET A 138 -15.74 35.41 17.21
N THR A 139 -16.65 36.26 17.67
CA THR A 139 -17.23 36.34 19.02
C THR A 139 -17.87 35.02 19.43
#